data_AF-A0A940Q7R8-F1
#
_entry.id   AF-A0A940Q7R8-F1
#
_cell.length_a   1.000
_cell.length_b   1.000
_cell.length_c   1.000
_cell.angle_alpha   90.00
_cell.angle_beta   90.00
_cell.angle_gamma   90.00
#
_symmetry.space_group_name_H-M   'P 1'
#
loop_
_entity.id
_entity.type
_entity.pdbx_description
1 polymer ?
#
loop_
_entity_poly.entity_id
_entity_poly.type
_entity_poly.pdbx_seq_one_letter_code
_entity_poly.pdbx_strand_id
1 'polypeptide(L)'
;MTQVSSTNPTKKKRLFSEAAVHNLSFNVKDNFKLMIIIFVLHLAAVPMLLTAVIATILSKGQVTDIEGFAVAAVLSTCIAAASGIICALSVFKYLYSKPAVDMRLSLPMSTGQRFASDFLSGLIIYIVPYFAAELVSWIVMLIGHILCDGKTFTYKQIYSPTDNFEITWLCDVFEKCAPFLWRGMLGGLLLMIMFYSVTVIAASCCGNIFESVCYGILLNVLVPVSAMAAIDTICNDIEGLEEYFIMSRILPYCGPFGGAYGIILSLESYSNEINHRQFYLYETVTFGKWLAIFTLLTIAVTAVSFLVYRKRKAEDTGKPVVYGALYHIIMTLGIFSLSYLMIMDGTENFIPVIIICAIVYLVMHVVRNRGFGKIFKGIVICAFTILGSIGSFLLIKETEAFGAGRFVPEADSVKKAEINYGGSLTNISNYSSAEITDPASLEILTKAHSEVIEYTDEYNMYSNHDFYDTVVHQGLTVCYTLNSGRTVVRQYYSIGTDAVNTLSQLDMTE
;
A
#
# COMPACT_ATOMS: atom_id res chain seq x y z
N MET A 1 16.23 60.58 -17.69
CA MET A 1 16.57 59.85 -18.93
C MET A 1 15.57 58.73 -19.11
N THR A 2 15.05 58.64 -20.32
CA THR A 2 13.86 57.93 -20.80
C THR A 2 13.94 56.40 -20.69
N GLN A 3 12.75 55.79 -20.54
CA GLN A 3 12.48 54.36 -20.57
C GLN A 3 13.13 53.62 -21.76
N VAL A 4 13.55 52.39 -21.51
CA VAL A 4 13.35 51.29 -22.46
C VAL A 4 12.61 50.17 -21.73
N SER A 5 11.28 50.23 -21.78
CA SER A 5 10.43 49.08 -21.51
C SER A 5 10.53 48.13 -22.71
N SER A 6 11.31 47.06 -22.60
CA SER A 6 11.20 45.91 -23.50
C SER A 6 10.37 44.80 -22.83
N THR A 7 9.09 45.08 -22.61
CA THR A 7 8.09 44.03 -22.36
C THR A 7 7.90 43.25 -23.66
N ASN A 8 8.68 42.18 -23.85
CA ASN A 8 8.40 41.15 -24.84
C ASN A 8 7.42 40.14 -24.20
N PRO A 9 6.14 40.09 -24.60
CA PRO A 9 5.13 39.34 -23.88
C PRO A 9 4.99 37.90 -24.43
N THR A 10 6.08 37.17 -24.71
CA THR A 10 5.98 35.78 -25.23
C THR A 10 7.19 34.88 -24.97
N LYS A 11 8.16 35.24 -24.10
CA LYS A 11 9.16 34.25 -23.65
C LYS A 11 8.64 33.52 -22.41
N LYS A 12 8.09 32.31 -22.63
CA LYS A 12 7.79 31.33 -21.58
C LYS A 12 9.03 31.24 -20.68
N LYS A 13 8.96 31.74 -19.44
CA LYS A 13 10.11 31.70 -18.51
C LYS A 13 10.53 30.24 -18.35
N ARG A 14 11.79 29.92 -18.65
CA ARG A 14 12.34 28.57 -18.48
C ARG A 14 12.21 28.14 -17.01
N LEU A 15 11.77 26.89 -16.78
CA LEU A 15 11.59 26.35 -15.42
C LEU A 15 12.91 26.28 -14.65
N PHE A 16 14.03 26.05 -15.36
CA PHE A 16 15.39 26.09 -14.82
C PHE A 16 16.11 27.35 -15.33
N SER A 17 15.98 28.45 -14.59
CA SER A 17 16.84 29.63 -14.74
C SER A 17 18.14 29.43 -13.98
N GLU A 18 19.17 30.24 -14.25
CA GLU A 18 20.43 30.23 -13.48
C GLU A 18 20.19 30.39 -11.97
N ALA A 19 19.28 31.29 -11.58
CA ALA A 19 18.86 31.45 -10.18
C ALA A 19 18.24 30.18 -9.59
N ALA A 20 17.43 29.45 -10.37
CA ALA A 20 16.82 28.19 -9.93
C ALA A 20 17.86 27.07 -9.77
N VAL A 21 18.84 26.99 -10.66
CA VAL A 21 19.94 26.01 -10.58
C VAL A 21 20.88 26.35 -9.41
N HIS A 22 21.19 27.63 -9.21
CA HIS A 22 21.99 28.08 -8.07
C HIS A 22 21.30 27.76 -6.74
N ASN A 23 20.00 28.06 -6.62
CA ASN A 23 19.21 27.71 -5.44
C ASN A 23 19.21 26.20 -5.18
N LEU A 24 19.10 25.40 -6.24
CA LEU A 24 19.14 23.95 -6.14
C LEU A 24 20.49 23.46 -5.60
N SER A 25 21.58 23.91 -6.20
CA SER A 25 22.93 23.54 -5.76
C SER A 25 23.19 23.99 -4.32
N PHE A 26 22.73 25.18 -3.94
CA PHE A 26 22.84 25.69 -2.58
C PHE A 26 22.10 24.79 -1.57
N ASN A 27 20.84 24.45 -1.84
CA ASN A 27 20.04 23.60 -0.95
C ASN A 27 20.67 22.21 -0.78
N VAL A 28 21.18 21.62 -1.86
CA VAL A 28 21.87 20.31 -1.81
C VAL A 28 23.13 20.40 -0.95
N LYS A 29 23.95 21.43 -1.12
CA LYS A 29 25.17 21.65 -0.32
C LYS A 29 24.86 21.90 1.16
N ASP A 30 23.83 22.70 1.47
CA ASP A 30 23.39 22.99 2.85
C ASP A 30 22.97 21.69 3.58
N ASN A 31 22.44 20.71 2.84
CA ASN A 31 21.93 19.45 3.38
C ASN A 31 22.86 18.25 3.13
N PHE A 32 24.13 18.46 2.77
CA PHE A 32 25.05 17.36 2.45
C PHE A 32 25.23 16.35 3.60
N LYS A 33 25.20 16.82 4.85
CA LYS A 33 25.26 15.94 6.04
C LYS A 33 24.06 14.97 6.09
N LEU A 34 22.87 15.43 5.70
CA LEU A 34 21.68 14.59 5.65
C LEU A 34 21.84 13.50 4.58
N MET A 35 22.44 13.83 3.43
CA MET A 35 22.75 12.85 2.38
C MET A 35 23.65 11.71 2.90
N ILE A 36 24.69 12.05 3.68
CA ILE A 36 25.58 11.04 4.28
C ILE A 36 24.82 10.12 5.23
N ILE A 37 23.93 10.67 6.08
CA ILE A 37 23.13 9.87 7.02
C ILE A 37 22.24 8.89 6.25
N ILE A 38 21.53 9.37 5.21
CA ILE A 38 20.64 8.52 4.39
C ILE A 38 21.44 7.43 3.67
N PHE A 39 22.63 7.77 3.17
CA PHE A 39 23.54 6.81 2.52
C PHE A 39 23.95 5.69 3.49
N VAL A 40 24.39 6.05 4.71
CA VAL A 40 24.79 5.07 5.73
C VAL A 40 23.63 4.16 6.13
N LEU A 41 22.42 4.70 6.25
CA LEU A 41 21.23 3.90 6.53
C LEU A 41 20.94 2.90 5.39
N HIS A 42 21.03 3.32 4.13
CA HIS A 42 20.85 2.37 3.02
C HIS A 42 22.01 1.38 2.87
N LEU A 43 23.23 1.70 3.30
CA LEU A 43 24.32 0.71 3.39
C LEU A 43 24.03 -0.38 4.43
N ALA A 44 23.44 0.01 5.57
CA ALA A 44 22.96 -0.92 6.60
C ALA A 44 21.69 -1.70 6.20
N ALA A 45 21.16 -1.49 4.98
CA ALA A 45 20.04 -2.23 4.44
C ALA A 45 20.51 -3.44 3.62
N VAL A 46 20.16 -3.48 2.33
CA VAL A 46 20.42 -4.60 1.42
C VAL A 46 21.91 -4.94 1.30
N PRO A 47 22.86 -3.98 1.18
CA PRO A 47 24.29 -4.32 1.07
C PRO A 47 24.79 -5.14 2.25
N MET A 48 24.43 -4.74 3.48
CA MET A 48 24.79 -5.47 4.69
C MET A 48 24.19 -6.89 4.70
N LEU A 49 22.90 -7.02 4.37
CA LEU A 49 22.23 -8.32 4.31
C LEU A 49 22.90 -9.26 3.30
N LEU A 50 23.22 -8.76 2.09
CA LEU A 50 23.92 -9.54 1.07
C LEU A 50 25.32 -9.95 1.52
N THR A 51 26.08 -9.06 2.17
CA THR A 51 27.40 -9.42 2.71
C THR A 51 27.31 -10.50 3.79
N ALA A 52 26.28 -10.45 4.64
CA ALA A 52 26.04 -11.48 5.65
C ALA A 52 25.74 -12.83 5.00
N VAL A 53 24.89 -12.87 3.96
CA VAL A 53 24.57 -14.08 3.20
C VAL A 53 25.82 -14.69 2.57
N ILE A 54 26.68 -13.88 1.93
CA ILE A 54 27.96 -14.36 1.37
C ILE A 54 28.83 -14.97 2.48
N ALA A 55 28.97 -14.26 3.61
CA ALA A 55 29.82 -14.70 4.71
C ALA A 55 29.33 -16.03 5.32
N THR A 56 28.02 -16.23 5.47
CA THR A 56 27.46 -17.47 6.03
C THR A 56 27.63 -18.65 5.08
N ILE A 57 27.42 -18.45 3.77
CA ILE A 57 27.66 -19.50 2.76
C ILE A 57 29.14 -19.92 2.77
N LEU A 58 30.07 -18.96 2.74
CA LEU A 58 31.49 -19.26 2.68
C LEU A 58 32.05 -19.88 3.97
N SER A 59 31.48 -19.55 5.14
CA SER A 59 31.97 -20.04 6.43
C SER A 59 31.27 -21.31 6.93
N LYS A 60 29.95 -21.45 6.66
CA LYS A 60 29.10 -22.53 7.19
C LYS A 60 28.54 -23.45 6.12
N GLY A 61 28.71 -23.12 4.84
CA GLY A 61 28.18 -23.90 3.72
C GLY A 61 26.65 -23.81 3.57
N GLN A 62 25.98 -22.89 4.25
CA GLN A 62 24.53 -22.66 4.19
C GLN A 62 24.16 -21.22 4.56
N VAL A 63 22.97 -20.80 4.16
CA VAL A 63 22.39 -19.51 4.56
C VAL A 63 21.74 -19.67 5.94
N THR A 64 22.44 -19.27 7.00
CA THR A 64 21.93 -19.33 8.38
C THR A 64 22.26 -18.06 9.14
N ASP A 65 21.57 -17.82 10.25
CA ASP A 65 21.84 -16.69 11.16
C ASP A 65 21.70 -15.30 10.51
N ILE A 66 20.88 -15.20 9.44
CA ILE A 66 20.63 -13.95 8.71
C ILE A 66 19.44 -13.15 9.24
N GLU A 67 18.61 -13.72 10.12
CA GLU A 67 17.37 -13.10 10.62
C GLU A 67 17.63 -11.73 11.27
N GLY A 68 18.64 -11.65 12.15
CA GLY A 68 19.01 -10.39 12.79
C GLY A 68 19.46 -9.31 11.80
N PHE A 69 20.19 -9.72 10.75
CA PHE A 69 20.60 -8.81 9.67
C PHE A 69 19.41 -8.38 8.81
N ALA A 70 18.46 -9.27 8.56
CA ALA A 70 17.24 -8.97 7.80
C ALA A 70 16.36 -7.95 8.55
N VAL A 71 16.15 -8.14 9.85
CA VAL A 71 15.41 -7.19 10.70
C VAL A 71 16.11 -5.83 10.71
N ALA A 72 17.44 -5.81 10.91
CA ALA A 72 18.21 -4.58 10.87
C ALA A 72 18.11 -3.87 9.51
N ALA A 73 18.14 -4.63 8.41
CA ALA A 73 18.03 -4.08 7.07
C ALA A 73 16.65 -3.46 6.79
N VAL A 74 15.56 -4.11 7.24
CA VAL A 74 14.20 -3.57 7.15
C VAL A 74 14.08 -2.28 7.96
N LEU A 75 14.52 -2.28 9.23
CA LEU A 75 14.48 -1.10 10.09
C LEU A 75 15.28 0.05 9.50
N SER A 76 16.49 -0.22 9.00
CA SER A 76 17.34 0.79 8.39
C SER A 76 16.70 1.39 7.14
N THR A 77 16.08 0.55 6.30
CA THR A 77 15.32 0.99 5.12
C THR A 77 14.13 1.86 5.52
N CYS A 78 13.37 1.48 6.55
CA CYS A 78 12.23 2.26 7.05
C CYS A 78 12.67 3.63 7.57
N ILE A 79 13.77 3.70 8.33
CA ILE A 79 14.31 4.97 8.84
C ILE A 79 14.84 5.83 7.69
N ALA A 80 15.56 5.22 6.73
CA ALA A 80 16.04 5.91 5.54
C ALA A 80 14.87 6.46 4.72
N ALA A 81 13.80 5.70 4.51
CA ALA A 81 12.59 6.16 3.85
C ALA A 81 11.92 7.30 4.65
N ALA A 82 11.77 7.17 5.97
CA ALA A 82 11.17 8.20 6.83
C ALA A 82 11.95 9.53 6.79
N SER A 83 13.26 9.51 6.48
CA SER A 83 14.07 10.73 6.29
C SER A 83 13.56 11.65 5.18
N GLY A 84 12.68 11.16 4.29
CA GLY A 84 11.97 11.98 3.30
C GLY A 84 11.18 13.13 3.96
N ILE A 85 10.70 12.94 5.19
CA ILE A 85 10.08 13.99 6.00
C ILE A 85 11.09 15.11 6.28
N ILE A 86 12.27 14.74 6.77
CA ILE A 86 13.35 15.67 7.11
C ILE A 86 13.82 16.40 5.85
N CYS A 87 13.97 15.70 4.72
CA CYS A 87 14.36 16.29 3.44
C CYS A 87 13.36 17.35 2.95
N ALA A 88 12.06 17.09 3.05
CA ALA A 88 11.04 18.06 2.68
C ALA A 88 11.08 19.28 3.61
N LEU A 89 11.13 19.05 4.93
CA LEU A 89 11.12 20.12 5.92
C LEU A 89 12.38 20.98 5.89
N SER A 90 13.55 20.40 5.58
CA SER A 90 14.80 21.15 5.52
C SER A 90 14.85 22.11 4.33
N VAL A 91 14.30 21.70 3.18
CA VAL A 91 14.24 22.54 1.98
C VAL A 91 13.13 23.57 2.06
N PHE A 92 11.93 23.16 2.52
CA PHE A 92 10.78 24.06 2.66
C PHE A 92 10.76 24.82 4.00
N LYS A 93 11.86 24.79 4.78
CA LYS A 93 11.96 25.41 6.12
C LYS A 93 11.53 26.88 6.17
N TYR A 94 11.74 27.61 5.06
CA TYR A 94 11.37 29.03 4.99
C TYR A 94 9.86 29.25 5.14
N LEU A 95 9.01 28.28 4.77
CA LEU A 95 7.54 28.37 4.86
C LEU A 95 7.01 28.54 6.30
N TYR A 96 7.86 28.33 7.30
CA TYR A 96 7.49 28.37 8.72
C TYR A 96 7.94 29.65 9.44
N SER A 97 8.67 30.54 8.75
CA SER A 97 9.19 31.78 9.33
C SER A 97 8.92 32.97 8.42
N LYS A 98 8.16 33.95 8.91
CA LYS A 98 7.75 35.11 8.13
C LYS A 98 8.94 35.91 7.56
N PRO A 99 10.00 36.23 8.34
CA PRO A 99 11.20 36.87 7.78
C PRO A 99 11.85 36.07 6.64
N ALA A 100 11.90 34.74 6.76
CA ALA A 100 12.49 33.87 5.75
C ALA A 100 11.64 33.84 4.47
N VAL A 101 10.31 33.80 4.59
CA VAL A 101 9.38 33.90 3.46
C VAL A 101 9.53 35.23 2.74
N ASP A 102 9.54 36.35 3.45
CA ASP A 102 9.63 37.69 2.86
C ASP A 102 10.96 37.88 2.10
N MET A 103 12.08 37.42 2.70
CA MET A 103 13.39 37.44 2.04
C MET A 103 13.46 36.49 0.84
N ARG A 104 12.90 35.29 0.94
CA ARG A 104 12.90 34.33 -0.17
C ARG A 104 12.02 34.83 -1.31
N LEU A 105 10.82 35.34 -1.03
CA LEU A 105 9.84 35.81 -2.03
C LEU A 105 10.28 37.06 -2.79
N SER A 106 11.17 37.87 -2.24
CA SER A 106 11.76 39.02 -2.95
C SER A 106 12.80 38.63 -4.01
N LEU A 107 13.32 37.39 -3.98
CA LEU A 107 14.27 36.91 -5.00
C LEU A 107 13.62 36.89 -6.40
N PRO A 108 14.39 37.16 -7.48
CA PRO A 108 13.90 37.26 -8.86
C PRO A 108 13.60 35.88 -9.48
N MET A 109 12.82 35.05 -8.78
CA MET A 109 12.38 33.72 -9.20
C MET A 109 10.86 33.64 -9.18
N SER A 110 10.27 33.14 -10.26
CA SER A 110 8.84 32.82 -10.28
C SER A 110 8.51 31.68 -9.32
N THR A 111 7.25 31.60 -8.88
CA THR A 111 6.76 30.53 -8.00
C THR A 111 7.02 29.13 -8.57
N GLY A 112 6.89 28.96 -9.90
CA GLY A 112 7.16 27.69 -10.58
C GLY A 112 8.64 27.30 -10.58
N GLN A 113 9.53 28.25 -10.88
CA GLN A 113 10.98 28.03 -10.82
C GLN A 113 11.44 27.69 -9.41
N ARG A 114 10.84 28.34 -8.41
CA ARG A 114 11.15 28.10 -7.01
C ARG A 114 10.69 26.73 -6.54
N PHE A 115 9.43 26.38 -6.80
CA PHE A 115 8.93 25.06 -6.47
C PHE A 115 9.77 23.97 -7.15
N ALA A 116 10.04 24.08 -8.45
CA ALA A 116 10.83 23.08 -9.17
C ALA A 116 12.25 22.96 -8.61
N SER A 117 12.88 24.08 -8.29
CA SER A 117 14.21 24.12 -7.65
C SER A 117 14.20 23.47 -6.28
N ASP A 118 13.28 23.85 -5.40
CA ASP A 118 13.17 23.34 -4.02
C ASP A 118 12.78 21.85 -4.02
N PHE A 119 11.74 21.47 -4.77
CA PHE A 119 11.29 20.07 -4.88
C PHE A 119 12.40 19.16 -5.41
N LEU A 120 13.08 19.57 -6.49
CA LEU A 120 14.18 18.79 -7.05
C LEU A 120 15.40 18.76 -6.11
N SER A 121 15.65 19.81 -5.34
CA SER A 121 16.71 19.80 -4.31
C SER A 121 16.45 18.72 -3.27
N GLY A 122 15.24 18.68 -2.70
CA GLY A 122 14.88 17.69 -1.68
C GLY A 122 14.89 16.27 -2.25
N LEU A 123 14.43 16.09 -3.48
CA LEU A 123 14.48 14.82 -4.18
C LEU A 123 15.93 14.35 -4.42
N ILE A 124 16.85 15.24 -4.82
CA ILE A 124 18.28 14.92 -4.98
C ILE A 124 18.91 14.52 -3.64
N ILE A 125 18.65 15.30 -2.57
CA ILE A 125 19.15 15.01 -1.22
C ILE A 125 18.72 13.61 -0.76
N TYR A 126 17.51 13.21 -1.15
CA TYR A 126 16.88 11.97 -0.71
C TYR A 126 17.26 10.76 -1.57
N ILE A 127 17.32 10.93 -2.90
CA ILE A 127 17.43 9.81 -3.86
C ILE A 127 18.88 9.52 -4.29
N VAL A 128 19.77 10.52 -4.32
CA VAL A 128 21.18 10.26 -4.69
C VAL A 128 21.86 9.30 -3.70
N PRO A 129 21.72 9.45 -2.37
CA PRO A 129 22.24 8.50 -1.40
C PRO A 129 21.68 7.08 -1.60
N TYR A 130 20.38 6.99 -1.90
CA TYR A 130 19.71 5.73 -2.19
C TYR A 130 20.35 5.02 -3.39
N PHE A 131 20.45 5.69 -4.54
CA PHE A 131 21.10 5.12 -5.72
C PHE A 131 22.56 4.72 -5.48
N ALA A 132 23.30 5.53 -4.73
CA ALA A 132 24.69 5.21 -4.39
C ALA A 132 24.79 3.91 -3.57
N ALA A 133 23.90 3.72 -2.60
CA ALA A 133 23.85 2.49 -1.80
C ALA A 133 23.37 1.29 -2.62
N GLU A 134 22.39 1.46 -3.50
CA GLU A 134 21.91 0.37 -4.36
C GLU A 134 22.95 -0.08 -5.40
N LEU A 135 23.80 0.83 -5.86
CA LEU A 135 24.96 0.47 -6.67
C LEU A 135 25.92 -0.43 -5.87
N VAL A 136 26.09 -0.18 -4.57
CA VAL A 136 26.85 -1.08 -3.69
C VAL A 136 26.12 -2.43 -3.53
N SER A 137 24.79 -2.45 -3.38
CA SER A 137 23.99 -3.69 -3.35
C SER A 137 24.29 -4.57 -4.57
N TRP A 138 24.33 -3.97 -5.77
CA TRP A 138 24.62 -4.68 -7.02
C TRP A 138 26.06 -5.19 -7.11
N ILE A 139 27.04 -4.40 -6.64
CA ILE A 139 28.44 -4.86 -6.58
C ILE A 139 28.55 -6.08 -5.65
N VAL A 140 27.93 -6.02 -4.46
CA VAL A 140 27.95 -7.14 -3.51
C VAL A 140 27.21 -8.36 -4.08
N MET A 141 26.07 -8.15 -4.73
CA MET A 141 25.32 -9.21 -5.42
C MET A 141 26.19 -9.92 -6.48
N LEU A 142 26.94 -9.15 -7.30
CA LEU A 142 27.85 -9.69 -8.30
C LEU A 142 29.01 -10.48 -7.67
N ILE A 143 29.57 -9.98 -6.57
CA ILE A 143 30.60 -10.70 -5.81
C ILE A 143 30.05 -12.03 -5.30
N GLY A 144 28.85 -12.03 -4.72
CA GLY A 144 28.19 -13.24 -4.23
C GLY A 144 27.96 -14.26 -5.34
N HIS A 145 27.45 -13.81 -6.48
CA HIS A 145 27.25 -14.65 -7.67
C HIS A 145 28.57 -15.31 -8.13
N ILE A 146 29.66 -14.55 -8.26
CA ILE A 146 30.97 -15.09 -8.69
C ILE A 146 31.56 -16.05 -7.66
N LEU A 147 31.42 -15.75 -6.36
CA LEU A 147 32.05 -16.53 -5.30
C LEU A 147 31.27 -17.80 -4.93
N CYS A 148 29.95 -17.78 -5.01
CA CYS A 148 29.09 -18.82 -4.45
C CYS A 148 28.32 -19.58 -5.53
N ASP A 149 27.66 -18.89 -6.46
CA ASP A 149 26.75 -19.56 -7.39
C ASP A 149 27.48 -20.58 -8.29
N GLY A 150 26.80 -21.70 -8.58
CA GLY A 150 27.36 -22.82 -9.35
C GLY A 150 28.33 -23.72 -8.56
N LYS A 151 28.67 -23.38 -7.31
CA LYS A 151 29.45 -24.24 -6.42
C LYS A 151 28.55 -25.08 -5.52
N THR A 152 28.99 -26.30 -5.23
CA THR A 152 28.34 -27.18 -4.27
C THR A 152 28.87 -26.92 -2.87
N PHE A 153 27.97 -26.69 -1.92
CA PHE A 153 28.30 -26.57 -0.51
C PHE A 153 27.68 -27.73 0.26
N THR A 154 28.43 -28.24 1.24
CA THR A 154 27.97 -29.33 2.12
C THR A 154 27.96 -28.82 3.55
N TYR A 155 26.84 -29.00 4.24
CA TYR A 155 26.71 -28.67 5.66
C TYR A 155 26.07 -29.83 6.42
N LYS A 156 26.35 -29.90 7.73
CA LYS A 156 25.77 -30.90 8.62
C LYS A 156 24.49 -30.36 9.23
N GLN A 157 23.37 -31.04 8.99
CA GLN A 157 22.13 -30.78 9.69
C GLN A 157 22.04 -31.70 10.91
N ILE A 158 21.96 -31.09 12.09
CA ILE A 158 21.85 -31.82 13.36
C ILE A 158 20.37 -32.11 13.60
N TYR A 159 19.99 -33.39 13.52
CA TYR A 159 18.62 -33.83 13.82
C TYR A 159 18.53 -34.41 15.24
N SER A 160 19.57 -35.14 15.67
CA SER A 160 19.72 -35.70 17.02
C SER A 160 21.21 -35.77 17.38
N PRO A 161 21.62 -35.77 18.66
CA PRO A 161 23.03 -35.86 19.05
C PRO A 161 23.81 -37.05 18.46
N THR A 162 23.13 -38.09 17.97
CA THR A 162 23.75 -39.28 17.36
C THR A 162 23.53 -39.41 15.85
N ASP A 163 22.66 -38.60 15.25
CA ASP A 163 22.25 -38.74 13.85
C ASP A 163 22.37 -37.40 13.13
N ASN A 164 23.47 -37.26 12.38
CA ASN A 164 23.82 -36.07 11.63
C ASN A 164 23.82 -36.41 10.14
N PHE A 165 22.98 -35.73 9.36
CA PHE A 165 22.94 -35.89 7.91
C PHE A 165 23.75 -34.77 7.25
N GLU A 166 24.58 -35.13 6.28
CA GLU A 166 25.28 -34.17 5.42
C GLU A 166 24.38 -33.83 4.23
N ILE A 167 24.01 -32.56 4.12
CA ILE A 167 23.22 -32.05 3.01
C ILE A 167 24.17 -31.33 2.07
N THR A 168 24.21 -31.77 0.82
CA THR A 168 24.93 -31.11 -0.26
C THR A 168 23.93 -30.42 -1.17
N TRP A 169 24.16 -29.15 -1.47
CA TRP A 169 23.30 -28.36 -2.33
C TRP A 169 24.14 -27.50 -3.28
N LEU A 170 23.58 -27.21 -4.46
CA LEU A 170 24.17 -26.30 -5.43
C LEU A 170 23.71 -24.88 -5.11
N CYS A 171 24.66 -23.95 -4.96
CA CYS A 171 24.30 -22.56 -4.71
C CYS A 171 23.75 -21.90 -5.98
N ASP A 172 22.54 -21.37 -5.89
CA ASP A 172 21.86 -20.54 -6.90
C ASP A 172 21.17 -19.31 -6.25
N VAL A 173 21.61 -18.95 -5.04
CA VAL A 173 20.99 -17.91 -4.21
C VAL A 173 21.03 -16.56 -4.90
N PHE A 174 22.18 -16.12 -5.41
CA PHE A 174 22.32 -14.77 -5.94
C PHE A 174 21.62 -14.61 -7.29
N GLU A 175 21.65 -15.66 -8.13
CA GLU A 175 20.84 -15.75 -9.35
C GLU A 175 19.34 -15.62 -9.06
N LYS A 176 18.82 -16.39 -8.09
CA LYS A 176 17.41 -16.31 -7.68
C LYS A 176 17.07 -14.96 -7.03
N CYS A 177 17.99 -14.33 -6.31
CA CYS A 177 17.75 -13.06 -5.62
C CYS A 177 17.77 -11.83 -6.55
N ALA A 178 18.53 -11.84 -7.65
CA ALA A 178 18.67 -10.68 -8.53
C ALA A 178 17.33 -10.13 -9.08
N PRO A 179 16.36 -10.98 -9.51
CA PRO A 179 15.02 -10.54 -9.89
C PRO A 179 14.22 -9.85 -8.77
N PHE A 180 14.44 -10.19 -7.50
CA PHE A 180 13.79 -9.53 -6.38
C PHE A 180 14.47 -8.19 -6.08
N LEU A 181 15.80 -8.13 -6.20
CA LEU A 181 16.57 -6.92 -5.94
C LEU A 181 16.18 -5.77 -6.86
N TRP A 182 16.13 -5.97 -8.18
CA TRP A 182 15.81 -4.86 -9.10
C TRP A 182 14.35 -4.37 -8.94
N ARG A 183 13.41 -5.29 -8.68
CA ARG A 183 12.00 -4.95 -8.42
C ARG A 183 11.86 -4.16 -7.11
N GLY A 184 12.51 -4.62 -6.05
CA GLY A 184 12.59 -3.92 -4.78
C GLY A 184 13.22 -2.53 -4.93
N MET A 185 14.27 -2.42 -5.75
CA MET A 185 14.96 -1.15 -5.99
C MET A 185 14.07 -0.13 -6.71
N LEU A 186 13.48 -0.53 -7.84
CA LEU A 186 12.60 0.37 -8.61
C LEU A 186 11.32 0.71 -7.85
N GLY A 187 10.73 -0.27 -7.16
CA GLY A 187 9.56 -0.04 -6.32
C GLY A 187 9.88 0.87 -5.15
N GLY A 188 10.98 0.62 -4.43
CA GLY A 188 11.46 1.45 -3.33
C GLY A 188 11.70 2.90 -3.75
N LEU A 189 12.33 3.12 -4.91
CA LEU A 189 12.51 4.45 -5.49
C LEU A 189 11.18 5.20 -5.69
N LEU A 190 10.18 4.54 -6.28
CA LEU A 190 8.86 5.15 -6.49
C LEU A 190 8.15 5.46 -5.16
N LEU A 191 8.25 4.56 -4.18
CA LEU A 191 7.72 4.78 -2.84
C LEU A 191 8.32 6.01 -2.19
N MET A 192 9.65 6.16 -2.28
CA MET A 192 10.37 7.31 -1.78
C MET A 192 9.85 8.59 -2.45
N ILE A 193 9.73 8.62 -3.79
CA ILE A 193 9.22 9.80 -4.50
C ILE A 193 7.79 10.15 -4.08
N MET A 194 6.91 9.17 -3.95
CA MET A 194 5.53 9.40 -3.52
C MET A 194 5.46 9.90 -2.08
N PHE A 195 6.21 9.28 -1.16
CA PHE A 195 6.29 9.66 0.25
C PHE A 195 6.81 11.09 0.43
N TYR A 196 7.87 11.44 -0.29
CA TYR A 196 8.37 12.81 -0.34
C TYR A 196 7.30 13.78 -0.86
N SER A 197 6.60 13.42 -1.94
CA SER A 197 5.57 14.27 -2.55
C SER A 197 4.38 14.54 -1.63
N VAL A 198 3.88 13.50 -0.93
CA VAL A 198 2.82 13.64 0.09
C VAL A 198 3.30 14.54 1.23
N THR A 199 4.55 14.38 1.66
CA THR A 199 5.14 15.23 2.70
C THR A 199 5.24 16.69 2.25
N VAL A 200 5.61 16.96 0.98
CA VAL A 200 5.64 18.32 0.43
C VAL A 200 4.23 18.93 0.39
N ILE A 201 3.18 18.14 0.14
CA ILE A 201 1.78 18.61 0.29
C ILE A 201 1.53 19.05 1.72
N ALA A 202 1.86 18.21 2.71
CA ALA A 202 1.68 18.55 4.12
C ALA A 202 2.46 19.82 4.51
N ALA A 203 3.73 19.94 4.10
CA ALA A 203 4.56 21.12 4.30
C ALA A 203 3.97 22.38 3.67
N SER A 204 3.42 22.25 2.46
CA SER A 204 2.78 23.34 1.75
C SER A 204 1.44 23.76 2.39
N CYS A 205 0.78 22.86 3.12
CA CYS A 205 -0.49 23.12 3.79
C CYS A 205 -0.35 23.60 5.25
N CYS A 206 0.84 23.62 5.82
CA CYS A 206 1.08 23.99 7.21
C CYS A 206 1.93 25.25 7.32
N GLY A 207 1.61 26.13 8.27
CA GLY A 207 2.40 27.31 8.58
C GLY A 207 3.42 27.10 9.69
N ASN A 208 3.49 25.90 10.27
CA ASN A 208 4.44 25.53 11.33
C ASN A 208 4.96 24.09 11.12
N ILE A 209 6.17 23.82 11.62
CA ILE A 209 6.91 22.57 11.41
C ILE A 209 6.20 21.40 12.08
N PHE A 210 5.74 21.56 13.31
CA PHE A 210 5.08 20.50 14.07
C PHE A 210 3.84 19.95 13.34
N GLU A 211 2.94 20.84 12.93
CA GLU A 211 1.73 20.50 12.18
C GLU A 211 2.08 19.85 10.84
N SER A 212 3.15 20.30 10.16
CA SER A 212 3.62 19.66 8.93
C SER A 212 4.11 18.24 9.14
N VAL A 213 4.83 17.95 10.23
CA VAL A 213 5.30 16.61 10.57
C VAL A 213 4.10 15.71 10.87
N CYS A 214 3.23 16.14 11.79
CA CYS A 214 2.07 15.37 12.21
C CYS A 214 1.13 15.06 11.04
N TYR A 215 0.78 16.05 10.22
CA TYR A 215 -0.08 15.82 9.06
C TYR A 215 0.62 15.04 7.95
N GLY A 216 1.94 15.21 7.78
CA GLY A 216 2.71 14.37 6.87
C GLY A 216 2.62 12.89 7.24
N ILE A 217 2.81 12.56 8.51
CA ILE A 217 2.69 11.18 9.02
C ILE A 217 1.25 10.68 8.89
N LEU A 218 0.27 11.47 9.37
CA LEU A 218 -1.14 11.09 9.34
C LEU A 218 -1.66 10.84 7.92
N LEU A 219 -1.28 11.64 6.92
CA LEU A 219 -1.71 11.42 5.53
C LEU A 219 -1.18 10.11 4.96
N ASN A 220 0.08 9.77 5.25
CA ASN A 220 0.67 8.54 4.76
C ASN A 220 0.03 7.31 5.40
N VAL A 221 -0.32 7.37 6.70
CA VAL A 221 -0.91 6.25 7.45
C VAL A 221 -2.42 6.13 7.23
N LEU A 222 -3.17 7.22 7.31
CA LEU A 222 -4.63 7.17 7.34
C LEU A 222 -5.24 6.75 6.00
N VAL A 223 -4.61 7.06 4.87
CA VAL A 223 -5.13 6.67 3.54
C VAL A 223 -5.20 5.14 3.38
N PRO A 224 -4.10 4.37 3.57
CA PRO A 224 -4.17 2.92 3.51
C PRO A 224 -4.95 2.31 4.66
N VAL A 225 -4.85 2.85 5.89
CA VAL A 225 -5.63 2.33 7.03
C VAL A 225 -7.14 2.49 6.81
N SER A 226 -7.60 3.61 6.23
CA SER A 226 -9.01 3.78 5.89
C SER A 226 -9.48 2.75 4.86
N ALA A 227 -8.65 2.46 3.86
CA ALA A 227 -8.97 1.47 2.85
C ALA A 227 -9.00 0.05 3.44
N MET A 228 -8.02 -0.31 4.26
CA MET A 228 -7.97 -1.60 4.96
C MET A 228 -9.19 -1.77 5.86
N ALA A 229 -9.46 -0.81 6.75
CA ALA A 229 -10.59 -0.88 7.67
C ALA A 229 -11.92 -1.00 6.91
N ALA A 230 -12.09 -0.27 5.80
CA ALA A 230 -13.27 -0.43 4.95
C ALA A 230 -13.39 -1.84 4.37
N ILE A 231 -12.33 -2.35 3.75
CA ILE A 231 -12.35 -3.65 3.07
C ILE A 231 -12.61 -4.77 4.07
N ASP A 232 -11.86 -4.79 5.17
CA ASP A 232 -11.93 -5.79 6.23
C ASP A 232 -13.34 -5.83 6.86
N THR A 233 -13.88 -4.68 7.28
CA THR A 233 -15.24 -4.63 7.85
C THR A 233 -16.31 -5.06 6.84
N ILE A 234 -16.18 -4.69 5.56
CA ILE A 234 -17.16 -5.05 4.52
C ILE A 234 -17.10 -6.54 4.18
N CYS A 235 -15.90 -7.12 4.08
CA CYS A 235 -15.73 -8.53 3.72
C CYS A 235 -16.10 -9.46 4.89
N ASN A 236 -15.91 -9.02 6.13
CA ASN A 236 -16.37 -9.78 7.30
C ASN A 236 -17.89 -9.73 7.49
N ASP A 237 -18.56 -8.64 7.10
CA ASP A 237 -20.01 -8.48 7.25
C ASP A 237 -20.81 -9.10 6.09
N ILE A 238 -20.21 -9.26 4.91
CA ILE A 238 -20.87 -9.82 3.71
C ILE A 238 -20.23 -11.15 3.33
N GLU A 239 -20.97 -12.23 3.53
CA GLU A 239 -20.54 -13.58 3.14
C GLU A 239 -20.24 -13.68 1.63
N GLY A 240 -19.23 -14.47 1.29
CA GLY A 240 -18.82 -14.73 -0.08
C GLY A 240 -17.81 -13.72 -0.65
N LEU A 241 -17.60 -12.56 -0.03
CA LEU A 241 -16.55 -11.62 -0.48
C LEU A 241 -15.17 -12.06 0.00
N GLU A 242 -14.20 -12.09 -0.92
CA GLU A 242 -12.83 -12.49 -0.59
C GLU A 242 -11.97 -11.26 -0.30
N GLU A 243 -11.53 -11.12 0.96
CA GLU A 243 -10.82 -9.95 1.47
C GLU A 243 -9.49 -9.72 0.74
N TYR A 244 -8.68 -10.77 0.57
CA TYR A 244 -7.36 -10.64 -0.06
C TYR A 244 -7.48 -10.17 -1.51
N PHE A 245 -8.46 -10.66 -2.26
CA PHE A 245 -8.72 -10.28 -3.65
C PHE A 245 -9.08 -8.81 -3.77
N ILE A 246 -9.94 -8.30 -2.88
CA ILE A 246 -10.32 -6.89 -2.88
C ILE A 246 -9.14 -6.04 -2.40
N MET A 247 -8.46 -6.46 -1.33
CA MET A 247 -7.31 -5.77 -0.75
C MET A 247 -6.16 -5.64 -1.75
N SER A 248 -5.81 -6.72 -2.46
CA SER A 248 -4.77 -6.73 -3.50
C SER A 248 -5.11 -5.83 -4.69
N ARG A 249 -6.38 -5.51 -4.97
CA ARG A 249 -6.77 -4.60 -6.06
C ARG A 249 -6.74 -3.13 -5.68
N ILE A 250 -6.98 -2.81 -4.41
CA ILE A 250 -7.16 -1.42 -3.97
C ILE A 250 -5.95 -0.93 -3.17
N LEU A 251 -5.53 -1.69 -2.15
CA LEU A 251 -4.54 -1.27 -1.18
C LEU A 251 -3.17 -0.92 -1.80
N PRO A 252 -2.65 -1.62 -2.83
CA PRO A 252 -1.40 -1.27 -3.51
C PRO A 252 -1.30 0.15 -4.05
N TYR A 253 -2.43 0.85 -4.17
CA TYR A 253 -2.53 2.18 -4.75
C TYR A 253 -2.88 3.26 -3.70
N CYS A 254 -3.07 2.88 -2.43
CA CYS A 254 -3.46 3.76 -1.33
C CYS A 254 -2.24 4.44 -0.66
N GLY A 255 -1.54 5.29 -1.40
CA GLY A 255 -0.39 6.02 -0.86
C GLY A 255 0.88 5.16 -0.71
N PRO A 256 1.93 5.69 -0.07
CA PRO A 256 3.22 5.00 0.00
C PRO A 256 3.19 3.68 0.79
N PHE A 257 2.51 3.60 1.94
CA PHE A 257 2.43 2.33 2.67
C PHE A 257 1.57 1.29 1.94
N GLY A 258 0.49 1.72 1.27
CA GLY A 258 -0.26 0.86 0.35
C GLY A 258 0.64 0.35 -0.79
N GLY A 259 1.43 1.23 -1.39
CA GLY A 259 2.42 0.85 -2.40
C GLY A 259 3.45 -0.17 -1.92
N ALA A 260 3.89 -0.08 -0.66
CA ALA A 260 4.80 -1.07 -0.08
C ALA A 260 4.17 -2.46 -0.03
N TYR A 261 2.89 -2.55 0.33
CA TYR A 261 2.12 -3.79 0.22
C TYR A 261 2.04 -4.29 -1.23
N GLY A 262 1.84 -3.39 -2.20
CA GLY A 262 1.89 -3.72 -3.63
C GLY A 262 3.21 -4.33 -4.10
N ILE A 263 4.36 -3.83 -3.60
CA ILE A 263 5.66 -4.45 -3.88
C ILE A 263 5.70 -5.86 -3.32
N ILE A 264 5.32 -6.06 -2.06
CA ILE A 264 5.31 -7.38 -1.41
C ILE A 264 4.48 -8.36 -2.24
N LEU A 265 3.25 -7.99 -2.60
CA LEU A 265 2.38 -8.81 -3.45
C LEU A 265 3.04 -9.14 -4.79
N SER A 266 3.66 -8.17 -5.45
CA SER A 266 4.31 -8.40 -6.74
C SER A 266 5.55 -9.31 -6.66
N LEU A 267 6.26 -9.29 -5.52
CA LEU A 267 7.40 -10.17 -5.26
C LEU A 267 6.91 -11.58 -4.91
N GLU A 268 5.84 -11.70 -4.11
CA GLU A 268 5.20 -12.99 -3.80
C GLU A 268 4.68 -13.66 -5.08
N SER A 269 4.03 -12.89 -5.95
CA SER A 269 3.55 -13.33 -7.27
C SER A 269 4.67 -13.97 -8.08
N TYR A 270 5.80 -13.28 -8.19
CA TYR A 270 6.97 -13.76 -8.92
C TYR A 270 7.61 -15.00 -8.26
N SER A 271 7.64 -15.04 -6.92
CA SER A 271 8.11 -16.22 -6.18
C SER A 271 7.25 -17.45 -6.47
N ASN A 272 5.93 -17.28 -6.54
CA ASN A 272 4.99 -18.37 -6.80
C ASN A 272 5.10 -18.90 -8.23
N GLU A 273 5.29 -18.02 -9.22
CA GLU A 273 5.57 -18.40 -10.62
C GLU A 273 6.79 -19.32 -10.74
N ILE A 274 7.90 -18.98 -10.06
CA ILE A 274 9.13 -19.79 -10.10
C ILE A 274 8.94 -21.13 -9.39
N ASN A 275 8.25 -21.14 -8.25
CA ASN A 275 8.11 -22.32 -7.42
C ASN A 275 6.98 -23.26 -7.87
N HIS A 276 6.32 -22.98 -9.01
CA HIS A 276 5.14 -23.69 -9.51
C HIS A 276 4.05 -23.88 -8.43
N ARG A 277 3.98 -22.97 -7.46
CA ARG A 277 2.95 -22.98 -6.43
C ARG A 277 1.68 -22.39 -7.05
N GLN A 278 0.84 -23.23 -7.63
CA GLN A 278 -0.45 -22.88 -8.24
C GLN A 278 -1.51 -22.54 -7.18
N PHE A 279 -1.18 -21.72 -6.19
CA PHE A 279 -2.12 -21.41 -5.14
C PHE A 279 -2.33 -19.92 -5.06
N TYR A 280 -3.12 -19.39 -6.00
CA TYR A 280 -4.12 -18.34 -5.83
C TYR A 280 -5.00 -18.30 -7.09
N LEU A 281 -6.31 -18.54 -6.95
CA LEU A 281 -7.34 -18.50 -8.03
C LEU A 281 -7.55 -17.11 -8.64
N TYR A 282 -6.71 -16.13 -8.29
CA TYR A 282 -6.92 -14.74 -8.65
C TYR A 282 -5.67 -14.13 -9.28
N GLU A 283 -5.90 -13.21 -10.22
CA GLU A 283 -4.84 -12.37 -10.79
C GLU A 283 -4.11 -11.63 -9.68
N THR A 284 -2.89 -12.06 -9.43
CA THR A 284 -1.98 -11.38 -8.52
C THR A 284 -1.50 -10.06 -9.16
N VAL A 285 -1.10 -9.11 -8.32
CA VAL A 285 -0.64 -7.80 -8.76
C VAL A 285 0.71 -7.95 -9.45
N THR A 286 0.72 -7.99 -10.78
CA THR A 286 1.98 -8.04 -11.53
C THR A 286 2.80 -6.78 -11.29
N PHE A 287 4.11 -6.94 -11.15
CA PHE A 287 5.03 -5.82 -10.91
C PHE A 287 4.88 -4.71 -11.96
N GLY A 288 4.72 -5.07 -13.24
CA GLY A 288 4.56 -4.10 -14.33
C GLY A 288 3.27 -3.27 -14.21
N LYS A 289 2.14 -3.91 -13.88
CA LYS A 289 0.85 -3.23 -13.67
C LYS A 289 0.91 -2.29 -12.47
N TRP A 290 1.47 -2.77 -11.36
CA TRP A 290 1.67 -1.96 -10.16
C TRP A 290 2.56 -0.75 -10.46
N LEU A 291 3.73 -0.97 -11.08
CA LEU A 291 4.70 0.07 -11.42
C LEU A 291 4.06 1.17 -12.27
N ALA A 292 3.30 0.81 -13.30
CA ALA A 292 2.65 1.76 -14.19
C ALA A 292 1.62 2.63 -13.47
N ILE A 293 0.67 2.01 -12.76
CA ILE A 293 -0.42 2.73 -12.07
C ILE A 293 0.15 3.58 -10.93
N PHE A 294 1.08 3.02 -10.14
CA PHE A 294 1.68 3.73 -9.01
C PHE A 294 2.53 4.93 -9.47
N THR A 295 3.21 4.82 -10.62
CA THR A 295 3.91 5.96 -11.24
C THR A 295 2.93 7.08 -11.61
N LEU A 296 1.80 6.75 -12.24
CA LEU A 296 0.77 7.74 -12.58
C LEU A 296 0.21 8.45 -11.34
N LEU A 297 -0.06 7.71 -10.27
CA LEU A 297 -0.50 8.27 -8.99
C LEU A 297 0.57 9.18 -8.39
N THR A 298 1.84 8.77 -8.44
CA THR A 298 2.96 9.58 -7.94
C THR A 298 3.10 10.91 -8.70
N ILE A 299 2.93 10.87 -10.04
CA ILE A 299 2.90 12.08 -10.87
C ILE A 299 1.72 12.97 -10.49
N ALA A 300 0.53 12.40 -10.31
CA ALA A 300 -0.67 13.14 -9.91
C ALA A 300 -0.49 13.83 -8.55
N VAL A 301 0.04 13.12 -7.54
CA VAL A 301 0.34 13.67 -6.21
C VAL A 301 1.39 14.79 -6.30
N THR A 302 2.42 14.62 -7.13
CA THR A 302 3.43 15.67 -7.37
C THR A 302 2.81 16.91 -8.06
N ALA A 303 1.88 16.72 -8.99
CA ALA A 303 1.16 17.82 -9.61
C ALA A 303 0.27 18.55 -8.59
N VAL A 304 -0.41 17.82 -7.70
CA VAL A 304 -1.19 18.40 -6.59
C VAL A 304 -0.28 19.21 -5.67
N SER A 305 0.90 18.70 -5.30
CA SER A 305 1.86 19.42 -4.44
C SER A 305 2.30 20.75 -5.06
N PHE A 306 2.57 20.75 -6.37
CA PHE A 306 2.84 21.98 -7.12
C PHE A 306 1.66 22.97 -7.10
N LEU A 307 0.43 22.49 -7.32
CA LEU A 307 -0.77 23.34 -7.35
C LEU A 307 -1.05 23.98 -5.98
N VAL A 308 -0.91 23.20 -4.90
CA VAL A 308 -1.06 23.64 -3.52
C VAL A 308 -0.01 24.70 -3.17
N TYR A 309 1.25 24.44 -3.51
CA TYR A 309 2.34 25.38 -3.30
C TYR A 309 2.11 26.69 -4.08
N ARG A 310 1.70 26.60 -5.35
CA ARG A 310 1.50 27.78 -6.21
C ARG A 310 0.41 28.72 -5.69
N LYS A 311 -0.62 28.19 -5.03
CA LYS A 311 -1.72 28.99 -4.47
C LYS A 311 -1.40 29.57 -3.09
N ARG A 312 -0.32 29.14 -2.44
CA ARG A 312 0.01 29.55 -1.07
C ARG A 312 0.46 31.00 -1.06
N LYS A 313 -0.11 31.80 -0.16
CA LYS A 313 0.31 33.19 0.01
C LYS A 313 1.36 33.33 1.11
N ALA A 314 2.15 34.40 1.03
CA ALA A 314 3.17 34.70 2.02
C ALA A 314 2.58 34.93 3.42
N GLU A 315 1.42 35.60 3.48
CA GLU A 315 0.72 35.92 4.74
C GLU A 315 0.18 34.70 5.50
N ASP A 316 0.18 33.52 4.88
CA ASP A 316 -0.29 32.28 5.50
C ASP A 316 0.77 31.64 6.42
N THR A 317 1.97 32.20 6.46
CA THR A 317 3.06 31.76 7.33
C THR A 317 2.68 31.88 8.81
N GLY A 318 2.93 30.83 9.60
CA GLY A 318 2.57 30.77 11.02
C GLY A 318 1.12 30.37 11.31
N LYS A 319 0.25 30.23 10.30
CA LYS A 319 -1.09 29.64 10.51
C LYS A 319 -0.96 28.14 10.82
N PRO A 320 -1.69 27.59 11.80
CA PRO A 320 -1.64 26.15 12.11
C PRO A 320 -1.94 25.30 10.86
N VAL A 321 -2.97 25.68 10.10
CA VAL A 321 -3.33 25.06 8.83
C VAL A 321 -3.61 26.15 7.81
N VAL A 322 -2.87 26.16 6.72
CA VAL A 322 -3.04 27.10 5.59
C VAL A 322 -4.29 26.75 4.81
N TYR A 323 -4.47 25.48 4.45
CA TYR A 323 -5.63 24.98 3.73
C TYR A 323 -6.51 24.12 4.63
N GLY A 324 -7.63 24.68 5.09
CA GLY A 324 -8.55 23.98 5.99
C GLY A 324 -9.07 22.64 5.45
N ALA A 325 -9.12 22.46 4.12
CA ALA A 325 -9.50 21.21 3.47
C ALA A 325 -8.61 20.02 3.91
N LEU A 326 -7.30 20.23 4.06
CA LEU A 326 -6.38 19.15 4.46
C LEU A 326 -6.76 18.59 5.84
N TYR A 327 -7.03 19.48 6.79
CA TYR A 327 -7.47 19.07 8.11
C TYR A 327 -8.78 18.28 8.05
N HIS A 328 -9.76 18.73 7.28
CA HIS A 328 -11.04 18.01 7.18
C HIS A 328 -10.89 16.64 6.52
N ILE A 329 -9.99 16.49 5.54
CA ILE A 329 -9.66 15.18 4.95
C ILE A 329 -9.04 14.26 6.01
N ILE A 330 -8.01 14.72 6.72
CA ILE A 330 -7.33 13.94 7.76
C ILE A 330 -8.32 13.53 8.86
N MET A 331 -9.16 14.45 9.32
CA MET A 331 -10.16 14.16 10.35
C MET A 331 -11.22 13.17 9.85
N THR A 332 -11.70 13.32 8.62
CA THR A 332 -12.69 12.39 8.06
C THR A 332 -12.10 10.99 7.94
N LEU A 333 -10.89 10.85 7.38
CA LEU A 333 -10.19 9.56 7.26
C LEU A 333 -9.89 8.93 8.62
N GLY A 334 -9.46 9.74 9.60
CA GLY A 334 -9.20 9.28 10.96
C GLY A 334 -10.45 8.79 11.68
N ILE A 335 -11.54 9.56 11.63
CA ILE A 335 -12.81 9.16 12.26
C ILE A 335 -13.44 7.98 11.53
N PHE A 336 -13.37 7.95 10.19
CA PHE A 336 -13.81 6.82 9.39
C PHE A 336 -13.06 5.54 9.76
N SER A 337 -11.72 5.58 9.75
CA SER A 337 -10.88 4.43 10.12
C SER A 337 -11.21 3.93 11.52
N LEU A 338 -11.28 4.84 12.50
CA LEU A 338 -11.58 4.49 13.88
C LEU A 338 -12.98 3.90 14.04
N SER A 339 -13.96 4.43 13.31
CA SER A 339 -15.32 3.91 13.33
C SER A 339 -15.38 2.48 12.81
N TYR A 340 -14.79 2.23 11.63
CA TYR A 340 -14.81 0.90 11.00
C TYR A 340 -14.05 -0.15 11.83
N LEU A 341 -12.86 0.20 12.36
CA LEU A 341 -12.10 -0.71 13.23
C LEU A 341 -12.89 -1.12 14.48
N MET A 342 -13.70 -0.23 15.05
CA MET A 342 -14.51 -0.55 16.23
C MET A 342 -15.81 -1.30 15.90
N ILE A 343 -16.37 -1.09 14.71
CA ILE A 343 -17.55 -1.82 14.25
C ILE A 343 -17.20 -3.29 14.00
N MET A 344 -15.99 -3.55 13.52
CA MET A 344 -15.46 -4.89 13.24
C MET A 344 -15.49 -5.82 14.45
N ASP A 345 -15.41 -5.30 15.68
CA ASP A 345 -15.47 -6.09 16.92
C ASP A 345 -16.87 -6.66 17.22
N GLY A 346 -17.81 -6.59 16.27
CA GLY A 346 -19.15 -7.18 16.37
C GLY A 346 -20.10 -6.43 17.29
N THR A 347 -19.76 -5.19 17.67
CA THR A 347 -20.62 -4.38 18.53
C THR A 347 -21.72 -3.70 17.72
N GLU A 348 -22.95 -4.20 17.79
CA GLU A 348 -24.14 -3.46 17.34
C GLU A 348 -24.38 -2.17 18.16
N ASN A 349 -23.62 -2.01 19.24
CA ASN A 349 -23.65 -0.82 20.08
C ASN A 349 -22.68 0.25 19.55
N PHE A 350 -23.23 1.25 18.85
CA PHE A 350 -22.46 2.38 18.34
C PHE A 350 -22.08 3.43 19.41
N ILE A 351 -22.55 3.32 20.66
CA ILE A 351 -22.28 4.31 21.70
C ILE A 351 -20.77 4.48 21.97
N PRO A 352 -19.96 3.42 22.15
CA PRO A 352 -18.52 3.55 22.34
C PRO A 352 -17.84 4.20 21.12
N VAL A 353 -18.26 3.85 19.90
CA VAL A 353 -17.75 4.44 18.66
C VAL A 353 -17.95 5.95 18.65
N ILE A 354 -19.18 6.40 18.95
CA ILE A 354 -19.53 7.82 19.00
C ILE A 354 -18.70 8.56 20.05
N ILE A 355 -18.55 7.99 21.26
CA ILE A 355 -17.82 8.63 22.36
C ILE A 355 -16.33 8.77 22.02
N ILE A 356 -15.68 7.69 21.59
CA ILE A 356 -14.24 7.70 21.29
C ILE A 356 -13.95 8.60 20.09
N CYS A 357 -14.73 8.50 19.01
CA CYS A 357 -14.59 9.38 17.86
C CYS A 357 -14.80 10.86 18.22
N ALA A 358 -15.78 11.17 19.07
CA ALA A 358 -16.02 12.53 19.53
C ALA A 358 -14.83 13.07 20.35
N ILE A 359 -14.28 12.27 21.27
CA ILE A 359 -13.10 12.66 22.06
C ILE A 359 -11.92 12.96 21.14
N VAL A 360 -11.57 12.04 20.23
CA VAL A 360 -10.45 12.21 19.30
C VAL A 360 -10.64 13.45 18.41
N TYR A 361 -11.85 13.63 17.86
CA TYR A 361 -12.14 14.79 17.03
C TYR A 361 -12.02 16.10 17.80
N LEU A 362 -12.58 16.17 19.01
CA LEU A 362 -12.57 17.37 19.82
C LEU A 362 -11.15 17.74 20.27
N VAL A 363 -10.32 16.75 20.66
CA VAL A 363 -8.90 16.97 20.97
C VAL A 363 -8.19 17.59 19.77
N MET A 364 -8.34 17.00 18.59
CA MET A 364 -7.73 17.52 17.36
C MET A 364 -8.27 18.91 16.98
N HIS A 365 -9.54 19.18 17.24
CA HIS A 365 -10.16 20.48 17.00
C HIS A 365 -9.60 21.56 17.92
N VAL A 366 -9.37 21.24 19.21
CA VAL A 366 -8.76 22.16 20.17
C VAL A 366 -7.30 22.44 19.81
N VAL A 367 -6.53 21.41 19.43
CA VAL A 367 -5.14 21.55 18.96
C VAL A 367 -5.06 22.48 17.75
N ARG A 368 -5.92 22.27 16.74
CA ARG A 368 -5.95 23.11 15.53
C ARG A 368 -6.27 24.56 15.83
N ASN A 369 -7.28 24.81 16.66
CA ASN A 369 -7.74 26.17 16.93
C ASN A 369 -6.96 26.86 18.06
N ARG A 370 -5.99 26.16 18.66
CA ARG A 370 -5.22 26.63 19.83
C ARG A 370 -6.14 27.12 20.95
N GLY A 371 -7.20 26.37 21.23
CA GLY A 371 -8.19 26.69 22.25
C GLY A 371 -9.60 26.29 21.86
N PHE A 372 -10.57 26.64 22.72
CA PHE A 372 -11.97 26.25 22.59
C PHE A 372 -12.81 27.21 21.72
N GLY A 373 -12.16 28.09 20.96
CA GLY A 373 -12.86 28.98 20.03
C GLY A 373 -13.61 28.19 18.95
N LYS A 374 -14.86 28.57 18.67
CA LYS A 374 -15.73 27.93 17.66
C LYS A 374 -16.01 26.44 17.94
N ILE A 375 -15.94 25.99 19.21
CA ILE A 375 -16.16 24.60 19.59
C ILE A 375 -17.49 24.04 19.09
N PHE A 376 -18.56 24.86 19.10
CA PHE A 376 -19.87 24.44 18.63
C PHE A 376 -19.86 24.05 17.14
N LYS A 377 -19.17 24.84 16.29
CA LYS A 377 -18.97 24.48 14.89
C LYS A 377 -18.15 23.18 14.77
N GLY A 378 -17.17 22.99 15.64
CA GLY A 378 -16.41 21.74 15.75
C GLY A 378 -17.29 20.54 16.06
N ILE A 379 -18.17 20.65 17.07
CA ILE A 379 -19.12 19.62 17.49
C ILE A 379 -20.08 19.27 16.34
N VAL A 380 -20.61 20.27 15.64
CA VAL A 380 -21.51 20.04 14.50
C VAL A 380 -20.80 19.25 13.39
N ILE A 381 -19.58 19.65 13.01
CA ILE A 381 -18.81 18.92 11.98
C ILE A 381 -18.44 17.52 12.46
N CYS A 382 -18.07 17.37 13.74
CA CYS A 382 -17.79 16.08 14.37
C CYS A 382 -18.99 15.14 14.23
N ALA A 383 -20.18 15.60 14.60
CA ALA A 383 -21.42 14.82 14.50
C ALA A 383 -21.67 14.39 13.05
N PHE A 384 -21.53 15.30 12.08
CA PHE A 384 -21.66 14.94 10.66
C PHE A 384 -20.62 13.93 10.19
N THR A 385 -19.37 14.03 10.63
CA THR A 385 -18.33 13.04 10.25
C THR A 385 -18.60 11.67 10.86
N ILE A 386 -19.03 11.60 12.12
CA ILE A 386 -19.35 10.33 12.79
C ILE A 386 -20.59 9.70 12.14
N LEU A 387 -21.65 10.47 11.96
CA LEU A 387 -22.88 10.01 11.30
C LEU A 387 -22.62 9.60 9.84
N GLY A 388 -21.73 10.29 9.14
CA GLY A 388 -21.31 9.93 7.80
C GLY A 388 -20.62 8.57 7.75
N SER A 389 -19.69 8.31 8.68
CA SER A 389 -18.95 7.04 8.75
C SER A 389 -19.84 5.86 9.19
N ILE A 390 -20.65 6.05 10.23
CA ILE A 390 -21.59 5.00 10.68
C ILE A 390 -22.67 4.77 9.62
N GLY A 391 -23.22 5.85 9.07
CA GLY A 391 -24.24 5.79 8.03
C GLY A 391 -23.72 5.15 6.75
N SER A 392 -22.46 5.34 6.37
CA SER A 392 -21.87 4.63 5.22
C SER A 392 -21.75 3.14 5.47
N PHE A 393 -21.37 2.73 6.68
CA PHE A 393 -21.33 1.32 7.04
C PHE A 393 -22.74 0.70 6.97
N LEU A 394 -23.72 1.31 7.65
CA LEU A 394 -25.11 0.83 7.64
C LEU A 394 -25.67 0.75 6.22
N LEU A 395 -25.41 1.76 5.38
CA LEU A 395 -25.86 1.73 3.99
C LEU A 395 -25.22 0.58 3.21
N ILE A 396 -23.93 0.31 3.41
CA ILE A 396 -23.24 -0.79 2.74
C ILE A 396 -23.77 -2.14 3.22
N LYS A 397 -24.00 -2.28 4.53
CA LYS A 397 -24.59 -3.48 5.14
C LYS A 397 -25.99 -3.76 4.61
N GLU A 398 -26.90 -2.80 4.73
CA GLU A 398 -28.31 -2.94 4.29
C GLU A 398 -28.46 -3.16 2.78
N THR A 399 -27.48 -2.71 1.99
CA THR A 399 -27.47 -2.92 0.53
C THR A 399 -26.63 -4.12 0.10
N GLU A 400 -26.00 -4.83 1.04
CA GLU A 400 -25.04 -5.92 0.78
C GLU A 400 -23.97 -5.53 -0.25
N ALA A 401 -23.32 -4.39 0.03
CA ALA A 401 -22.37 -3.72 -0.86
C ALA A 401 -22.96 -3.45 -2.24
N PHE A 402 -24.17 -2.86 -2.28
CA PHE A 402 -24.91 -2.54 -3.50
C PHE A 402 -25.23 -3.78 -4.35
N GLY A 403 -25.60 -4.89 -3.70
CA GLY A 403 -25.91 -6.18 -4.32
C GLY A 403 -24.68 -6.98 -4.72
N ALA A 404 -23.48 -6.56 -4.32
CA ALA A 404 -22.26 -7.29 -4.64
C ALA A 404 -22.17 -8.62 -3.88
N GLY A 405 -22.72 -8.73 -2.66
CA GLY A 405 -22.78 -9.99 -1.92
C GLY A 405 -23.55 -11.07 -2.68
N ARG A 406 -24.72 -10.71 -3.22
CA ARG A 406 -25.64 -11.61 -3.95
C ARG A 406 -25.34 -11.82 -5.43
N PHE A 407 -24.30 -11.19 -5.97
CA PHE A 407 -24.04 -11.25 -7.40
C PHE A 407 -23.50 -12.60 -7.85
N VAL A 408 -24.30 -13.32 -8.65
CA VAL A 408 -23.94 -14.52 -9.44
C VAL A 408 -24.03 -14.15 -10.93
N PRO A 409 -22.99 -14.42 -11.74
CA PRO A 409 -23.06 -14.17 -13.18
C PRO A 409 -23.95 -15.20 -13.89
N GLU A 410 -24.64 -14.77 -14.97
CA GLU A 410 -25.32 -15.70 -15.87
C GLU A 410 -24.30 -16.58 -16.61
N ALA A 411 -24.58 -17.88 -16.79
CA ALA A 411 -23.66 -18.84 -17.42
C ALA A 411 -23.15 -18.37 -18.79
N ASP A 412 -24.04 -17.83 -19.63
CA ASP A 412 -23.71 -17.30 -20.98
C ASP A 412 -22.76 -16.10 -20.94
N SER A 413 -22.71 -15.38 -19.83
CA SER A 413 -21.83 -14.23 -19.63
C SER A 413 -20.42 -14.62 -19.18
N VAL A 414 -20.21 -15.88 -18.79
CA VAL A 414 -18.95 -16.41 -18.28
C VAL A 414 -18.13 -16.99 -19.42
N LYS A 415 -16.89 -16.49 -19.58
CA LYS A 415 -15.92 -16.99 -20.55
C LYS A 415 -15.20 -18.23 -20.03
N LYS A 416 -14.83 -18.20 -18.75
CA LYS A 416 -14.22 -19.33 -18.02
C LYS A 416 -14.44 -19.15 -16.52
N ALA A 417 -14.44 -20.25 -15.79
CA ALA A 417 -14.46 -20.24 -14.33
C ALA A 417 -13.35 -21.13 -13.78
N GLU A 418 -12.72 -20.69 -12.70
CA GLU A 418 -11.77 -21.49 -11.93
C GLU A 418 -12.40 -21.80 -10.58
N ILE A 419 -12.48 -23.08 -10.22
CA ILE A 419 -13.12 -23.55 -8.99
C ILE A 419 -12.11 -24.30 -8.11
N ASN A 420 -12.25 -24.11 -6.80
CA ASN A 420 -11.66 -24.96 -5.78
C ASN A 420 -12.75 -25.37 -4.78
N TYR A 421 -13.02 -26.68 -4.72
CA TYR A 421 -13.97 -27.31 -3.80
C TYR A 421 -13.51 -28.76 -3.51
N GLY A 422 -13.93 -29.31 -2.37
CA GLY A 422 -13.42 -30.60 -1.86
C GLY A 422 -13.89 -31.89 -2.57
N GLY A 423 -14.42 -31.82 -3.80
CA GLY A 423 -14.91 -32.97 -4.57
C GLY A 423 -13.84 -33.72 -5.39
N SER A 424 -14.27 -34.70 -6.19
CA SER A 424 -13.38 -35.60 -6.94
C SER A 424 -12.50 -34.89 -7.98
N LEU A 425 -12.93 -33.74 -8.49
CA LEU A 425 -12.14 -32.84 -9.35
C LEU A 425 -10.83 -32.37 -8.69
N THR A 426 -10.67 -32.57 -7.38
CA THR A 426 -9.45 -32.22 -6.62
C THR A 426 -8.72 -33.43 -6.01
N ASN A 427 -9.03 -34.68 -6.43
CA ASN A 427 -8.40 -35.91 -5.91
C ASN A 427 -6.88 -36.03 -6.16
N ILE A 428 -6.24 -34.99 -6.67
CA ILE A 428 -4.79 -34.82 -6.70
C ILE A 428 -4.42 -33.73 -5.69
N SER A 429 -4.11 -34.19 -4.46
CA SER A 429 -3.37 -33.46 -3.41
C SER A 429 -3.76 -31.99 -3.17
N ASN A 430 -4.71 -31.74 -2.25
CA ASN A 430 -4.96 -30.52 -1.44
C ASN A 430 -4.83 -29.09 -2.05
N TYR A 431 -4.51 -28.91 -3.33
CA TYR A 431 -4.01 -27.63 -3.84
C TYR A 431 -4.25 -27.41 -5.35
N SER A 432 -5.14 -28.17 -6.00
CA SER A 432 -5.47 -27.99 -7.42
C SER A 432 -6.79 -27.22 -7.60
N SER A 433 -6.81 -26.26 -8.53
CA SER A 433 -8.03 -25.63 -9.03
C SER A 433 -8.40 -26.23 -10.39
N ALA A 434 -9.68 -26.41 -10.65
CA ALA A 434 -10.16 -26.89 -11.94
C ALA A 434 -10.60 -25.69 -12.80
N GLU A 435 -10.09 -25.61 -14.04
CA GLU A 435 -10.58 -24.63 -15.03
C GLU A 435 -11.76 -25.24 -15.79
N ILE A 436 -12.91 -24.56 -15.73
CA ILE A 436 -14.15 -24.92 -16.40
C ILE A 436 -14.39 -23.94 -17.54
N THR A 437 -14.58 -24.48 -18.75
CA THR A 437 -14.85 -23.70 -19.97
C THR A 437 -16.06 -24.21 -20.74
N ASP A 438 -16.57 -25.40 -20.42
CA ASP A 438 -17.70 -25.99 -21.10
C ASP A 438 -19.03 -25.36 -20.60
N PRO A 439 -19.95 -24.99 -21.51
CA PRO A 439 -21.18 -24.28 -21.13
C PRO A 439 -22.07 -25.06 -20.14
N ALA A 440 -22.09 -26.39 -20.23
CA ALA A 440 -22.92 -27.24 -19.37
C ALA A 440 -22.41 -27.21 -17.91
N SER A 441 -21.10 -27.33 -17.69
CA SER A 441 -20.52 -27.21 -16.35
C SER A 441 -20.59 -25.79 -15.80
N LEU A 442 -20.54 -24.76 -16.66
CA LEU A 442 -20.75 -23.37 -16.24
C LEU A 442 -22.19 -23.13 -15.74
N GLU A 443 -23.19 -23.78 -16.36
CA GLU A 443 -24.58 -23.74 -15.89
C GLU A 443 -24.73 -24.43 -14.53
N ILE A 444 -24.12 -25.62 -14.36
CA ILE A 444 -24.09 -26.34 -13.07
C ILE A 444 -23.42 -25.48 -11.99
N LEU A 445 -22.29 -24.86 -12.30
CA LEU A 445 -21.54 -24.03 -11.36
C LEU A 445 -22.30 -22.78 -10.92
N THR A 446 -22.87 -22.04 -11.87
CA THR A 446 -23.64 -20.82 -11.57
C THR A 446 -24.90 -21.16 -10.77
N LYS A 447 -25.55 -22.29 -11.07
CA LYS A 447 -26.66 -22.81 -10.27
C LYS A 447 -26.24 -23.17 -8.84
N ALA A 448 -25.16 -23.92 -8.67
CA ALA A 448 -24.64 -24.26 -7.34
C ALA A 448 -24.29 -23.01 -6.53
N HIS A 449 -23.71 -21.99 -7.19
CA HIS A 449 -23.39 -20.72 -6.54
C HIS A 449 -24.66 -19.97 -6.08
N SER A 450 -25.74 -19.98 -6.87
CA SER A 450 -27.04 -19.47 -6.43
C SER A 450 -27.58 -20.22 -5.21
N GLU A 451 -27.51 -21.55 -5.19
CA GLU A 451 -27.93 -22.39 -4.05
C GLU A 451 -27.13 -22.07 -2.77
N VAL A 452 -25.83 -21.74 -2.89
CA VAL A 452 -25.02 -21.30 -1.74
C VAL A 452 -25.55 -19.99 -1.14
N ILE A 453 -25.94 -19.02 -1.97
CA ILE A 453 -26.46 -17.74 -1.50
C ILE A 453 -27.82 -17.93 -0.81
N GLU A 454 -28.70 -18.74 -1.40
CA GLU A 454 -30.01 -19.05 -0.80
C GLU A 454 -29.87 -19.75 0.56
N TYR A 455 -28.92 -20.69 0.67
CA TYR A 455 -28.60 -21.35 1.93
C TYR A 455 -28.08 -20.37 2.99
N THR A 456 -27.18 -19.46 2.62
CA THR A 456 -26.68 -18.40 3.52
C THR A 456 -27.83 -17.52 4.04
N ASP A 457 -28.80 -17.18 3.21
CA ASP A 457 -29.99 -16.41 3.63
C ASP A 457 -30.85 -17.21 4.64
N GLU A 458 -31.07 -18.51 4.40
CA GLU A 458 -31.83 -19.38 5.31
C GLU A 458 -31.12 -19.57 6.66
N TYR A 459 -29.81 -19.83 6.63
CA TYR A 459 -28.98 -19.97 7.83
C TYR A 459 -29.03 -18.72 8.72
N ASN A 460 -28.89 -17.54 8.11
CA ASN A 460 -28.93 -16.27 8.84
C ASN A 460 -30.33 -15.92 9.37
N MET A 461 -31.40 -16.45 8.77
CA MET A 461 -32.79 -16.23 9.19
C MET A 461 -33.22 -17.14 10.36
N TYR A 462 -32.69 -18.37 10.45
CA TYR A 462 -33.06 -19.35 11.47
C TYR A 462 -31.88 -19.60 12.45
N SER A 463 -31.65 -18.63 13.34
CA SER A 463 -30.68 -18.67 14.46
C SER A 463 -30.98 -19.74 15.55
N ASN A 464 -31.49 -20.92 15.19
CA ASN A 464 -31.84 -21.97 16.15
C ASN A 464 -31.09 -23.29 15.89
N HIS A 465 -30.72 -23.91 17.01
CA HIS A 465 -29.84 -25.05 17.23
C HIS A 465 -30.13 -26.38 16.49
N ASP A 466 -31.01 -26.41 15.48
CA ASP A 466 -31.44 -27.65 14.81
C ASP A 466 -30.82 -27.88 13.42
N PHE A 467 -29.97 -26.97 12.92
CA PHE A 467 -29.39 -27.02 11.57
C PHE A 467 -27.99 -27.67 11.47
N TYR A 468 -27.60 -28.49 12.45
CA TYR A 468 -26.28 -29.15 12.43
C TYR A 468 -26.17 -30.35 11.47
N ASP A 469 -27.30 -30.84 10.94
CA ASP A 469 -27.31 -32.03 10.07
C ASP A 469 -27.20 -31.73 8.55
N THR A 470 -27.27 -30.46 8.13
CA THR A 470 -27.20 -30.03 6.71
C THR A 470 -25.99 -29.16 6.35
N VAL A 471 -25.12 -28.86 7.32
CA VAL A 471 -23.88 -28.10 7.09
C VAL A 471 -22.79 -29.06 6.63
N VAL A 472 -22.30 -28.90 5.40
CA VAL A 472 -21.06 -29.53 4.98
C VAL A 472 -19.94 -28.52 5.18
N HIS A 473 -18.96 -28.85 6.03
CA HIS A 473 -17.72 -28.06 6.20
C HIS A 473 -16.77 -28.22 5.00
N GLN A 474 -17.29 -27.98 3.80
CA GLN A 474 -16.51 -27.87 2.58
C GLN A 474 -16.58 -26.41 2.12
N GLY A 475 -15.41 -25.82 1.88
CA GLY A 475 -15.33 -24.48 1.31
C GLY A 475 -15.55 -24.52 -0.20
N LEU A 476 -16.08 -23.44 -0.75
CA LEU A 476 -16.20 -23.20 -2.19
C LEU A 476 -15.52 -21.88 -2.53
N THR A 477 -14.49 -21.92 -3.37
CA THR A 477 -13.90 -20.73 -3.97
C THR A 477 -14.12 -20.77 -5.47
N VAL A 478 -14.73 -19.72 -6.02
CA VAL A 478 -15.01 -19.59 -7.45
C VAL A 478 -14.48 -18.26 -7.98
N CYS A 479 -13.76 -18.32 -9.10
CA CYS A 479 -13.28 -17.17 -9.85
C CYS A 479 -13.86 -17.19 -11.26
N TYR A 480 -14.82 -16.30 -11.54
CA TYR A 480 -15.41 -16.14 -12.86
C TYR A 480 -14.64 -15.09 -13.66
N THR A 481 -14.30 -15.41 -14.91
CA THR A 481 -13.87 -14.43 -15.91
C THR A 481 -15.01 -14.21 -16.89
N LEU A 482 -15.60 -13.01 -16.89
CA LEU A 482 -16.72 -12.67 -17.77
C LEU A 482 -16.24 -12.33 -19.19
N ASN A 483 -17.16 -12.38 -20.15
CA ASN A 483 -16.92 -11.97 -21.54
C ASN A 483 -16.43 -10.51 -21.66
N SER A 484 -16.77 -9.65 -20.70
CA SER A 484 -16.30 -8.26 -20.62
C SER A 484 -14.84 -8.13 -20.15
N GLY A 485 -14.21 -9.22 -19.72
CA GLY A 485 -12.89 -9.22 -19.07
C GLY A 485 -12.92 -8.88 -17.57
N ARG A 486 -14.11 -8.70 -16.96
CA ARG A 486 -14.25 -8.51 -15.51
C ARG A 486 -14.09 -9.84 -14.79
N THR A 487 -13.27 -9.86 -13.74
CA THR A 487 -13.15 -11.00 -12.82
C THR A 487 -14.06 -10.80 -11.62
N VAL A 488 -14.76 -11.86 -11.22
CA VAL A 488 -15.60 -11.92 -10.01
C VAL A 488 -15.15 -13.11 -9.18
N VAL A 489 -14.72 -12.86 -7.95
CA VAL A 489 -14.24 -13.89 -7.03
C VAL A 489 -15.18 -14.00 -5.85
N ARG A 490 -15.46 -15.25 -5.45
CA ARG A 490 -16.24 -15.59 -4.27
C ARG A 490 -15.56 -16.68 -3.47
N GLN A 491 -15.60 -16.56 -2.15
CA GLN A 491 -15.12 -17.58 -1.23
C GLN A 491 -16.13 -17.79 -0.11
N TYR A 492 -16.59 -19.03 0.01
CA TYR A 492 -17.49 -19.50 1.06
C TYR A 492 -16.75 -20.55 1.89
N TYR A 493 -16.80 -20.43 3.22
CA TYR A 493 -16.16 -21.39 4.12
C TYR A 493 -17.01 -22.62 4.41
N SER A 494 -18.32 -22.51 4.19
CA SER A 494 -19.30 -23.58 4.34
C SER A 494 -20.36 -23.45 3.25
N ILE A 495 -20.83 -24.58 2.74
CA ILE A 495 -21.90 -24.66 1.76
C ILE A 495 -22.95 -25.68 2.20
N GLY A 496 -24.20 -25.46 1.80
CA GLY A 496 -25.31 -26.38 2.07
C GLY A 496 -25.22 -27.68 1.26
N THR A 497 -25.91 -28.73 1.72
CA THR A 497 -25.94 -30.05 1.06
C THR A 497 -26.44 -29.99 -0.39
N ASP A 498 -27.36 -29.08 -0.72
CA ASP A 498 -27.91 -28.96 -2.06
C ASP A 498 -26.85 -28.47 -3.06
N ALA A 499 -26.11 -27.43 -2.68
CA ALA A 499 -24.97 -26.94 -3.48
C ALA A 499 -23.89 -28.02 -3.66
N VAL A 500 -23.61 -28.83 -2.63
CA VAL A 500 -22.69 -29.98 -2.74
C VAL A 500 -23.20 -31.00 -3.75
N ASN A 501 -24.49 -31.34 -3.71
CA ASN A 501 -25.10 -32.28 -4.64
C ASN A 501 -25.05 -31.75 -6.08
N THR A 502 -25.30 -30.46 -6.29
CA THR A 502 -25.16 -29.82 -7.61
C THR A 502 -23.71 -29.83 -8.08
N LEU A 503 -22.75 -29.47 -7.23
CA LEU A 503 -21.32 -29.53 -7.55
C LEU A 503 -20.83 -30.96 -7.86
N SER A 504 -21.37 -31.98 -7.20
CA SER A 504 -21.02 -33.38 -7.47
C SER A 504 -21.34 -33.83 -8.90
N GLN A 505 -22.21 -33.11 -9.63
CA GLN A 505 -22.48 -33.39 -11.04
C GLN A 505 -21.27 -33.07 -11.93
N LEU A 506 -20.42 -32.11 -11.51
CA LEU A 506 -19.17 -31.79 -12.18
C LEU A 506 -18.14 -32.92 -12.06
N ASP A 507 -18.21 -33.72 -10.99
CA ASP A 507 -17.38 -34.91 -10.78
C ASP A 507 -17.79 -36.10 -11.66
N MET A 508 -19.01 -36.08 -12.20
CA MET A 508 -19.58 -37.17 -13.00
C MET A 508 -19.46 -36.95 -14.52
N THR A 509 -18.93 -35.82 -14.95
CA THR A 509 -18.82 -35.40 -16.36
C THR A 509 -17.49 -35.74 -17.05
N GLU A 510 -16.63 -36.58 -16.45
CA GLU A 510 -15.44 -37.15 -17.13
C GLU A 510 -15.75 -38.23 -18.16
#